data_AF-A0A183CJK9-F1
#
_entry.id   AF-A0A183CJK9-F1
#
_cell.length_a   1.000
_cell.length_b   1.000
_cell.length_c   1.000
_cell.angle_alpha   90.00
_cell.angle_beta   90.00
_cell.angle_gamma   90.00
#
_symmetry.space_group_name_H-M   'P 1'
#
loop_
_entity.id
_entity.type
_entity.pdbx_description
1 polymer ?
#
loop_
_entity_poly.entity_id
_entity_poly.type
_entity_poly.pdbx_seq_one_letter_code
_entity_poly.pdbx_strand_id
1 'polypeptide(L)'
;MPTTISPLPLTKNWAKFCAHFAYGLARQIHTERFGPNDAHRIELRIPPEDDEVDGPSGAAATAVAMYSLAIQRCVRMDTIMSASLVIENGVPTCALESVGGVVEKVLAAADLGLRRMILAPENAEDTDEAGLTAEEHPRMEIIYRANVLEILDDIFE
;
A
#
# COMPACT_ATOMS: atom_id res chain seq x y z
N MET A 1 25.39 -3.04 17.17
CA MET A 1 24.60 -2.30 18.19
C MET A 1 23.21 -2.11 17.62
N PRO A 2 22.11 -2.40 18.35
CA PRO A 2 20.80 -2.10 17.82
C PRO A 2 20.61 -0.58 17.89
N THR A 3 20.49 0.08 16.75
CA THR A 3 20.16 1.50 16.68
C THR A 3 18.76 1.71 17.23
N THR A 4 18.68 2.24 18.46
CA THR A 4 17.44 2.75 19.04
C THR A 4 17.04 3.99 18.24
N ILE A 5 15.97 3.87 17.45
CA ILE A 5 15.40 4.98 16.68
C ILE A 5 14.50 5.78 17.64
N SER A 6 14.77 7.08 17.77
CA SER A 6 13.96 8.01 18.54
C SER A 6 12.56 8.13 17.93
N PRO A 7 11.48 8.15 18.74
CA PRO A 7 10.14 8.37 18.23
C PRO A 7 10.00 9.84 17.83
N LEU A 8 10.12 10.11 16.52
CA LEU A 8 9.80 11.40 15.94
C LEU A 8 8.28 11.53 15.75
N PRO A 9 7.71 12.74 15.86
CA PRO A 9 6.26 12.96 15.83
C PRO A 9 5.64 12.50 14.49
N LEU A 10 4.58 11.70 14.62
CA LEU A 10 3.90 10.93 13.56
C LEU A 10 3.23 11.77 12.45
N THR A 11 3.05 13.08 12.63
CA THR A 11 2.16 13.89 11.79
C THR A 11 2.78 14.49 10.53
N LYS A 12 4.09 14.31 10.27
CA LYS A 12 4.78 14.94 9.12
C LYS A 12 5.63 14.01 8.24
N ASN A 13 5.61 12.70 8.43
CA ASN A 13 6.52 11.80 7.70
C ASN A 13 5.92 10.43 7.38
N TRP A 14 4.68 10.40 6.92
CA TRP A 14 4.01 9.21 6.40
C TRP A 14 4.91 8.40 5.44
N ALA A 15 5.58 9.06 4.50
CA ALA A 15 6.49 8.42 3.55
C ALA A 15 7.66 7.67 4.23
N LYS A 16 8.22 8.23 5.32
CA LYS A 16 9.29 7.56 6.08
C LYS A 16 8.77 6.34 6.82
N PHE A 17 7.54 6.43 7.31
CA PHE A 17 6.87 5.34 8.01
C PHE A 17 6.61 4.17 7.06
N CYS A 18 6.10 4.48 5.88
CA CYS A 18 5.94 3.55 4.75
C CYS A 18 7.25 2.87 4.36
N ALA A 19 8.32 3.66 4.18
CA ALA A 19 9.64 3.12 3.86
C ALA A 19 10.17 2.20 4.97
N HIS A 20 9.93 2.55 6.25
CA HIS A 20 10.35 1.72 7.38
C HIS A 20 9.61 0.39 7.44
N PHE A 21 8.28 0.42 7.32
CA PHE A 21 7.45 -0.80 7.25
C PHE A 21 7.89 -1.69 6.10
N ALA A 22 8.00 -1.11 4.93
CA ALA A 22 8.26 -1.85 3.71
C ALA A 22 9.70 -2.41 3.68
N TYR A 23 10.66 -1.74 4.30
CA TYR A 23 11.99 -2.31 4.58
C TYR A 23 11.91 -3.47 5.57
N GLY A 24 11.14 -3.34 6.66
CA GLY A 24 10.90 -4.42 7.62
C GLY A 24 10.32 -5.68 6.96
N LEU A 25 9.33 -5.48 6.09
CA LEU A 25 8.70 -6.54 5.30
C LEU A 25 9.71 -7.21 4.36
N ALA A 26 10.48 -6.43 3.60
CA ALA A 26 11.53 -6.95 2.72
C ALA A 26 12.59 -7.78 3.48
N ARG A 27 12.98 -7.34 4.68
CA ARG A 27 13.91 -8.07 5.55
C ARG A 27 13.35 -9.39 6.06
N GLN A 28 12.08 -9.41 6.45
CA GLN A 28 11.43 -10.64 6.92
C GLN A 28 11.34 -11.69 5.81
N ILE A 29 11.09 -11.25 4.58
CA ILE A 29 10.87 -12.13 3.43
C ILE A 29 12.19 -12.60 2.80
N HIS A 30 13.22 -11.73 2.76
CA HIS A 30 14.52 -12.06 2.15
C HIS A 30 15.69 -11.65 3.05
N THR A 31 15.90 -12.41 4.13
CA THR A 31 17.01 -12.22 5.09
C THR A 31 18.39 -12.38 4.47
N GLU A 32 18.55 -13.20 3.42
CA GLU A 32 19.83 -13.38 2.72
C GLU A 32 20.24 -12.14 1.90
N ARG A 33 19.26 -11.38 1.41
CA ARG A 33 19.47 -10.21 0.56
C ARG A 33 19.46 -8.91 1.37
N PHE A 34 18.58 -8.80 2.35
CA PHE A 34 18.42 -7.63 3.23
C PHE A 34 18.87 -7.92 4.68
N GLY A 35 19.93 -8.71 4.82
CA GLY A 35 20.44 -9.18 6.10
C GLY A 35 21.04 -8.08 6.99
N PRO A 36 21.44 -8.41 8.23
CA PRO A 36 21.97 -7.42 9.19
C PRO A 36 23.30 -6.76 8.79
N ASN A 37 24.01 -7.30 7.78
CA ASN A 37 25.23 -6.72 7.22
C ASN A 37 24.99 -5.95 5.92
N ASP A 38 23.73 -5.76 5.55
CA ASP A 38 23.36 -5.16 4.29
C ASP A 38 23.46 -3.63 4.35
N ALA A 39 24.15 -3.05 3.37
CA ALA A 39 24.33 -1.61 3.19
C ALA A 39 23.41 -1.06 2.09
N HIS A 40 22.39 -1.81 1.67
CA HIS A 40 21.44 -1.36 0.67
C HIS A 40 20.72 -0.07 1.13
N ARG A 41 20.92 0.99 0.33
CA ARG A 41 20.14 2.22 0.43
C ARG A 41 18.96 2.12 -0.52
N ILE A 42 17.76 2.23 0.03
CA ILE A 42 16.52 2.23 -0.75
C ILE A 42 16.00 3.66 -0.82
N GLU A 43 15.72 4.12 -2.04
CA GLU A 43 15.07 5.41 -2.29
C GLU A 43 13.66 5.15 -2.82
N LEU A 44 12.66 5.54 -2.04
CA LEU A 44 11.26 5.53 -2.46
C LEU A 44 10.94 6.89 -3.09
N ARG A 45 10.51 6.89 -4.35
CA ARG A 45 10.03 8.07 -5.06
C ARG A 45 8.55 7.91 -5.38
N ILE A 46 7.75 8.89 -5.01
CA ILE A 46 6.31 8.94 -5.28
C ILE A 46 6.09 10.19 -6.14
N PRO A 47 5.78 10.05 -7.44
CA PRO A 47 5.48 11.19 -8.28
C PRO A 47 4.01 11.64 -8.09
N PRO A 48 3.71 12.94 -8.29
CA PRO A 48 4.66 14.05 -8.45
C PRO A 48 5.39 14.39 -7.14
N GLU A 49 6.69 14.71 -7.22
CA GLU A 49 7.56 14.89 -6.03
C GLU A 49 7.24 16.18 -5.24
N ASP A 50 6.51 17.13 -5.83
CA ASP A 50 6.25 18.47 -5.30
C ASP A 50 4.87 18.63 -4.65
N ASP A 51 3.96 17.65 -4.80
CA ASP A 51 2.64 17.68 -4.17
C ASP A 51 2.65 16.96 -2.81
N GLU A 52 1.83 17.44 -1.86
CA GLU A 52 1.62 16.71 -0.59
C GLU A 52 1.04 15.32 -0.92
N VAL A 53 1.84 14.27 -0.68
CA VAL A 53 1.37 12.89 -0.84
C VAL A 53 0.19 12.69 0.12
N ASP A 54 -0.97 12.45 -0.47
CA ASP A 54 -2.27 12.46 0.21
C ASP A 54 -2.42 11.26 1.17
N GLY A 55 -2.09 11.53 2.43
CA GLY A 55 -2.34 10.66 3.58
C GLY A 55 -1.69 9.26 3.50
N PRO A 56 -2.02 8.38 4.47
CA PRO A 56 -1.49 7.03 4.52
C PRO A 56 -2.08 6.07 3.47
N SER A 57 -2.79 6.59 2.46
CA SER A 57 -3.57 5.78 1.53
C SER A 57 -2.73 4.95 0.55
N GLY A 58 -1.45 5.28 0.39
CA GLY A 58 -0.50 4.56 -0.48
C GLY A 58 0.29 3.44 0.22
N ALA A 59 -0.20 2.90 1.34
CA ALA A 59 0.66 2.12 2.25
C ALA A 59 0.84 0.72 1.71
N ALA A 60 -0.28 0.12 1.32
CA ALA A 60 -0.32 -1.13 0.58
C ALA A 60 0.54 -1.05 -0.69
N ALA A 61 0.41 0.03 -1.47
CA ALA A 61 1.21 0.23 -2.70
C ALA A 61 2.72 0.24 -2.42
N THR A 62 3.14 0.93 -1.36
CA THR A 62 4.55 0.98 -0.96
C THR A 62 5.05 -0.40 -0.52
N ALA A 63 4.24 -1.14 0.25
CA ALA A 63 4.58 -2.49 0.69
C ALA A 63 4.76 -3.45 -0.49
N VAL A 64 3.83 -3.42 -1.45
CA VAL A 64 3.88 -4.23 -2.68
C VAL A 64 5.09 -3.86 -3.53
N ALA A 65 5.39 -2.56 -3.70
CA ALA A 65 6.56 -2.11 -4.46
C ALA A 65 7.89 -2.61 -3.85
N MET A 66 7.97 -2.63 -2.53
CA MET A 66 9.15 -3.12 -1.81
C MET A 66 9.27 -4.63 -1.84
N TYR A 67 8.15 -5.35 -1.76
CA TYR A 67 8.13 -6.79 -1.97
C TYR A 67 8.55 -7.15 -3.41
N SER A 68 8.00 -6.45 -4.41
CA SER A 68 8.40 -6.54 -5.81
C SER A 68 9.91 -6.36 -5.99
N LEU A 69 10.47 -5.32 -5.36
CA LEU A 69 11.92 -5.07 -5.36
C LEU A 69 12.69 -6.21 -4.71
N ALA A 70 12.21 -6.73 -3.58
CA ALA A 70 12.89 -7.80 -2.85
C ALA A 70 13.00 -9.09 -3.67
N ILE A 71 11.90 -9.48 -4.32
CA ILE A 71 11.80 -10.72 -5.09
C ILE A 71 12.19 -10.57 -6.57
N GLN A 72 12.41 -9.33 -7.04
CA GLN A 72 12.71 -8.99 -8.44
C GLN A 72 11.66 -9.46 -9.44
N ARG A 73 10.37 -9.32 -9.10
CA ARG A 73 9.25 -9.59 -10.00
C ARG A 73 8.46 -8.33 -10.22
N CYS A 74 8.15 -8.01 -11.48
CA CYS A 74 7.32 -6.86 -11.81
C CYS A 74 5.88 -7.06 -11.31
N VAL A 75 5.27 -5.96 -10.86
CA VAL A 75 3.85 -5.88 -10.52
C VAL A 75 3.05 -5.64 -11.81
N ARG A 76 1.85 -6.21 -11.89
CA ARG A 76 0.88 -5.87 -12.93
C ARG A 76 0.51 -4.38 -12.91
N MET A 77 0.28 -3.78 -14.08
CA MET A 77 0.07 -2.33 -14.22
C MET A 77 -1.40 -1.91 -14.33
N ASP A 78 -2.34 -2.86 -14.30
CA ASP A 78 -3.79 -2.62 -14.41
C ASP A 78 -4.51 -2.61 -13.05
N THR A 79 -3.77 -2.76 -11.95
CA THR A 79 -4.29 -2.78 -10.58
C THR A 79 -3.82 -1.55 -9.81
N ILE A 80 -4.77 -0.83 -9.23
CA ILE A 80 -4.53 0.22 -8.23
C ILE A 80 -4.89 -0.32 -6.84
N MET A 81 -4.27 0.24 -5.80
CA MET A 81 -4.56 -0.11 -4.43
C MET A 81 -4.58 1.15 -3.57
N SER A 82 -5.58 1.26 -2.70
CA SER A 82 -5.71 2.38 -1.76
C SER A 82 -6.14 1.85 -0.40
N ALA A 83 -5.20 1.87 0.55
CA ALA A 83 -5.42 1.42 1.92
C ALA A 83 -4.34 2.00 2.83
N SER A 84 -4.73 2.32 4.06
CA SER A 84 -3.82 2.62 5.16
C SER A 84 -3.40 1.31 5.85
N LEU A 85 -2.38 1.38 6.71
CA LEU A 85 -2.02 0.27 7.60
C LEU A 85 -2.47 0.60 9.01
N VAL A 86 -3.04 -0.39 9.69
CA VAL A 86 -3.36 -0.26 11.12
C VAL A 86 -2.06 -0.10 11.90
N ILE A 87 -1.99 0.95 12.72
CA ILE A 87 -0.83 1.26 13.57
C ILE A 87 -1.16 0.89 15.01
N GLU A 88 -0.46 -0.10 15.55
CA GLU A 88 -0.57 -0.50 16.95
C GLU A 88 0.67 -0.08 17.72
N ASN A 89 0.50 0.66 18.82
CA ASN A 89 1.61 1.15 19.65
C ASN A 89 2.70 1.90 18.86
N GLY A 90 2.32 2.59 17.78
CA GLY A 90 3.26 3.31 16.91
C GLY A 90 4.01 2.42 15.90
N VAL A 91 3.63 1.14 15.78
CA VAL A 91 4.20 0.18 14.83
C VAL A 91 3.14 -0.19 13.79
N PRO A 92 3.44 -0.11 12.49
CA PRO A 92 2.52 -0.56 11.44
C PRO A 92 2.40 -2.07 11.48
N THR A 93 1.16 -2.54 11.45
CA THR A 93 0.84 -3.96 11.27
C THR A 93 0.67 -4.28 9.77
N CYS A 94 0.38 -5.54 9.45
CA CYS A 94 0.00 -5.94 8.10
C CYS A 94 -1.49 -5.74 7.81
N ALA A 95 -2.31 -5.36 8.80
CA ALA A 95 -3.74 -5.16 8.61
C ALA A 95 -4.00 -3.83 7.89
N LEU A 96 -4.99 -3.84 7.00
CA LEU A 96 -5.42 -2.66 6.27
C LEU A 96 -6.46 -1.87 7.06
N GLU A 97 -6.49 -0.57 6.84
CA GLU A 97 -7.49 0.35 7.37
C GLU A 97 -8.09 1.17 6.23
N SER A 98 -9.38 1.52 6.36
CA SER A 98 -10.10 2.30 5.36
C SER A 98 -9.47 3.66 5.12
N VAL A 99 -9.72 4.16 3.91
CA VAL A 99 -9.27 5.48 3.47
C VAL A 99 -10.46 6.31 3.03
N GLY A 100 -10.34 7.63 3.13
CA GLY A 100 -11.34 8.54 2.60
C GLY A 100 -11.27 8.69 1.08
N GLY A 101 -12.36 9.21 0.51
CA GLY A 101 -12.45 9.56 -0.91
C GLY A 101 -12.38 8.36 -1.85
N VAL A 102 -12.88 7.19 -1.41
CA VAL A 102 -12.80 5.96 -2.22
C VAL A 102 -13.64 6.04 -3.48
N VAL A 103 -14.78 6.72 -3.45
CA VAL A 103 -15.66 6.86 -4.60
C VAL A 103 -14.95 7.62 -5.72
N GLU A 104 -14.35 8.77 -5.40
CA GLU A 104 -13.60 9.58 -6.34
C GLU A 104 -12.37 8.83 -6.88
N LYS A 105 -11.69 8.06 -6.03
CA LYS A 105 -10.53 7.25 -6.43
C LYS A 105 -10.91 6.11 -7.37
N VAL A 106 -12.02 5.42 -7.12
CA VAL A 106 -12.52 4.35 -8.00
C VAL A 106 -12.91 4.92 -9.36
N LEU A 107 -13.66 6.01 -9.39
CA LEU A 107 -14.06 6.67 -10.64
C LEU A 107 -12.84 7.18 -11.42
N ALA A 108 -11.89 7.83 -10.75
CA ALA A 108 -10.65 8.28 -11.38
C ALA A 108 -9.83 7.10 -11.93
N ALA A 109 -9.74 5.99 -11.21
CA ALA A 109 -9.06 4.79 -11.68
C ALA A 109 -9.74 4.21 -12.93
N ALA A 110 -11.07 4.19 -12.97
CA ALA A 110 -11.83 3.74 -14.12
C ALA A 110 -11.63 4.66 -15.34
N ASP A 111 -11.59 5.98 -15.13
CA ASP A 111 -11.31 6.97 -16.18
C ASP A 111 -9.89 6.83 -16.77
N LEU A 112 -8.92 6.44 -15.93
CA LEU A 112 -7.56 6.11 -16.35
C LEU A 112 -7.45 4.74 -17.05
N GLY A 113 -8.55 3.99 -17.16
CA GLY A 113 -8.59 2.70 -17.83
C GLY A 113 -7.99 1.55 -17.01
N LEU A 114 -7.83 1.73 -15.71
CA LEU A 114 -7.46 0.65 -14.79
C LEU A 114 -8.63 -0.31 -14.63
N ARG A 115 -8.31 -1.57 -14.33
CA ARG A 115 -9.29 -2.66 -14.31
C ARG A 115 -9.61 -3.18 -12.94
N ARG A 116 -8.69 -3.00 -11.98
CA ARG A 116 -8.80 -3.58 -10.64
C ARG A 116 -8.42 -2.55 -9.59
N MET A 117 -9.19 -2.48 -8.52
CA MET A 117 -8.90 -1.63 -7.37
C MET A 117 -8.97 -2.46 -6.09
N ILE A 118 -7.89 -2.44 -5.31
CA ILE A 118 -7.82 -3.10 -4.01
C ILE A 118 -8.10 -2.08 -2.90
N LEU A 119 -9.02 -2.41 -2.00
CA LEU A 119 -9.47 -1.59 -0.88
C LEU A 119 -9.50 -2.40 0.44
N ALA A 120 -9.55 -1.69 1.57
CA ALA A 120 -9.84 -2.32 2.86
C ALA A 120 -11.32 -2.72 2.94
N PRO A 121 -11.70 -3.78 3.68
CA PRO A 121 -13.09 -4.26 3.75
C PRO A 121 -14.07 -3.21 4.26
N GLU A 122 -13.61 -2.32 5.14
CA GLU A 122 -14.43 -1.24 5.72
C GLU A 122 -14.86 -0.20 4.67
N ASN A 123 -14.20 -0.13 3.51
CA ASN A 123 -14.63 0.75 2.42
C ASN A 123 -15.75 0.16 1.55
N ALA A 124 -16.18 -1.08 1.79
CA ALA A 124 -17.27 -1.68 1.03
C ALA A 124 -18.59 -0.90 1.17
N GLU A 125 -18.87 -0.37 2.37
CA GLU A 125 -20.07 0.44 2.62
C GLU A 125 -20.10 1.69 1.72
N ASP A 126 -19.00 2.45 1.67
CA ASP A 126 -18.89 3.66 0.83
C ASP A 126 -19.10 3.36 -0.66
N THR A 127 -18.51 2.26 -1.14
CA THR A 127 -18.62 1.85 -2.56
C THR A 127 -20.00 1.32 -2.90
N ASP A 128 -20.65 0.60 -1.98
CA ASP A 128 -21.98 0.05 -2.17
C ASP A 128 -23.02 1.18 -2.17
N GLU A 129 -22.92 2.13 -1.23
CA GLU A 129 -23.79 3.31 -1.18
C GLU A 129 -23.68 4.17 -2.44
N ALA A 130 -22.48 4.24 -3.03
CA ALA A 130 -22.23 5.00 -4.25
C ALA A 130 -22.62 4.27 -5.55
N GLY A 131 -23.11 3.02 -5.48
CA GLY A 131 -23.43 2.25 -6.68
C GLY A 131 -22.19 1.84 -7.49
N LEU A 132 -21.05 1.65 -6.83
CA LEU A 132 -19.83 1.16 -7.50
C LEU A 132 -19.85 -0.37 -7.63
N THR A 133 -20.98 -0.89 -8.08
CA THR A 133 -21.22 -2.31 -8.24
C THR A 133 -20.61 -2.83 -9.55
N ALA A 134 -20.39 -4.15 -9.63
CA ALA A 134 -19.93 -4.78 -10.86
C ALA A 134 -20.92 -4.63 -12.04
N GLU A 135 -22.20 -4.37 -11.75
CA GLU A 135 -23.24 -4.14 -12.77
C GLU A 135 -23.13 -2.75 -13.38
N GLU A 136 -22.93 -1.72 -12.55
CA GLU A 136 -22.83 -0.33 -12.98
C GLU A 136 -21.43 0.01 -13.52
N HIS A 137 -20.40 -0.63 -12.98
CA HIS A 137 -18.99 -0.42 -13.34
C HIS A 137 -18.29 -1.71 -13.77
N PRO A 138 -18.73 -2.38 -14.86
CA PRO A 138 -18.24 -3.70 -15.26
C PRO A 138 -16.77 -3.72 -15.73
N ARG A 139 -16.16 -2.54 -15.91
CA ARG A 139 -14.74 -2.40 -16.29
C ARG A 139 -13.81 -2.27 -15.08
N MET A 140 -14.35 -2.13 -13.87
CA MET A 140 -13.59 -1.99 -12.64
C MET A 140 -13.99 -3.10 -11.65
N GLU A 141 -13.03 -3.97 -11.35
CA GLU A 141 -13.15 -4.99 -10.32
C GLU A 141 -12.67 -4.41 -8.98
N ILE A 142 -13.57 -4.29 -8.01
CA ILE A 142 -13.21 -3.87 -6.65
C ILE A 142 -12.95 -5.11 -5.79
N ILE A 143 -11.80 -5.15 -5.15
CA ILE A 143 -11.32 -6.30 -4.37
C ILE A 143 -11.03 -5.83 -2.95
N TYR A 144 -11.67 -6.47 -1.98
CA TYR A 144 -11.45 -6.16 -0.56
C TYR A 144 -10.46 -7.13 0.06
N ARG A 145 -9.45 -6.61 0.76
CA ARG A 145 -8.43 -7.40 1.48
C ARG A 145 -8.17 -6.86 2.87
N ALA A 146 -8.10 -7.76 3.85
CA ALA A 146 -7.94 -7.36 5.25
C ALA A 146 -6.47 -7.07 5.60
N ASN A 147 -5.53 -7.60 4.82
CA ASN A 147 -4.10 -7.46 5.10
C ASN A 147 -3.26 -7.45 3.83
N VAL A 148 -2.02 -6.94 3.96
CA VAL A 148 -1.05 -6.83 2.86
C VAL A 148 -0.68 -8.19 2.28
N LEU A 149 -0.65 -9.26 3.07
CA LEU A 149 -0.23 -10.58 2.58
C LEU A 149 -1.18 -11.10 1.50
N GLU A 150 -2.49 -10.95 1.72
CA GLU A 150 -3.48 -11.31 0.70
C GLU A 150 -3.34 -10.49 -0.58
N ILE A 151 -2.95 -9.21 -0.47
CA ILE A 151 -2.63 -8.37 -1.65
C ILE A 151 -1.44 -8.95 -2.40
N LEU A 152 -0.39 -9.38 -1.68
CA LEU A 152 0.78 -9.96 -2.32
C LEU A 152 0.42 -11.24 -3.07
N ASP A 153 -0.45 -12.08 -2.51
CA ASP A 153 -0.96 -13.28 -3.19
C ASP A 153 -1.71 -12.87 -4.47
N ASP A 154 -2.66 -11.93 -4.40
CA ASP A 154 -3.42 -11.46 -5.58
C ASP A 154 -2.56 -10.85 -6.71
N ILE A 155 -1.40 -10.29 -6.35
CA ILE A 155 -0.51 -9.57 -7.25
C ILE A 155 0.56 -10.49 -7.86
N PHE A 156 1.05 -11.47 -7.09
CA PHE A 156 2.20 -12.30 -7.45
C PHE A 156 1.89 -13.80 -7.61
N GLU A 157 0.62 -14.21 -7.55
CA GLU A 157 0.16 -15.51 -8.07
C GLU A 157 0.55 -15.74 -9.55
#